data_AF-A0A060C070-F1
#
_entry.id   AF-A0A060C070-F1
#
_cell.length_a   1.000
_cell.length_b   1.000
_cell.length_c   1.000
_cell.angle_alpha   90.00
_cell.angle_beta   90.00
_cell.angle_gamma   90.00
#
_symmetry.space_group_name_H-M   'P 1'
#
loop_
_entity.id
_entity.type
_entity.pdbx_description
1 polymer ?
#
loop_
_entity_poly.entity_id
_entity_poly.type
_entity_poly.pdbx_seq_one_letter_code
_entity_poly.pdbx_strand_id
1 'polypeptide(L)' 'AAVFTGMVPREQVADYYQLGDLFVSASTSETQGLTYIEALASGLPALCHADPVSAG' A
#
# COMPACT_ATOMS: atom_id res chain seq x y z
N ALA A 1 11.53 15.30 -6.49
CA ALA A 1 10.92 14.89 -7.76
C ALA A 1 9.92 13.78 -7.48
N ALA A 2 8.81 13.70 -8.21
CA ALA A 2 7.86 12.59 -8.09
C ALA A 2 8.06 11.63 -9.28
N VAL A 3 7.97 10.32 -9.02
CA VAL A 3 8.11 9.28 -10.05
C VAL A 3 6.78 8.54 -10.15
N PHE A 4 6.23 8.49 -11.36
CA PHE A 4 5.08 7.64 -11.68
C PHE A 4 5.61 6.39 -12.38
N THR A 5 5.53 5.26 -11.69
CA THR A 5 6.10 3.98 -12.15
C THR A 5 5.31 3.35 -13.28
N GLY A 6 4.06 3.81 -13.50
CA GLY A 6 3.12 3.15 -14.40
C GLY A 6 2.66 1.79 -13.85
N MET A 7 2.27 0.88 -14.74
CA MET A 7 1.90 -0.49 -14.37
C MET A 7 3.14 -1.29 -14.01
N VAL A 8 3.15 -1.86 -12.81
CA VAL A 8 4.24 -2.70 -12.30
C VAL A 8 3.81 -4.17 -12.34
N PRO A 9 4.63 -5.10 -12.88
CA PRO A 9 4.36 -6.53 -12.80
C PRO A 9 4.28 -7.00 -11.35
N ARG A 10 3.37 -7.93 -11.06
CA ARG A 10 3.08 -8.39 -9.68
C ARG A 10 4.35 -8.88 -8.96
N GLU A 11 5.21 -9.59 -9.66
CA GLU A 11 6.46 -10.14 -9.15
C GLU A 11 7.46 -9.07 -8.68
N GLN A 12 7.31 -7.81 -9.12
CA GLN A 12 8.18 -6.70 -8.73
C GLN A 12 7.58 -5.84 -7.62
N VAL A 13 6.28 -5.98 -7.31
CA VAL A 13 5.59 -5.11 -6.34
C VAL A 13 6.26 -5.13 -4.96
N ALA A 14 6.78 -6.29 -4.54
CA ALA A 14 7.49 -6.41 -3.26
C ALA A 14 8.73 -5.49 -3.19
N ASP A 15 9.47 -5.34 -4.30
CA ASP A 15 10.65 -4.46 -4.34
C ASP A 15 10.24 -3.00 -4.13
N TYR A 16 9.08 -2.58 -4.65
CA TYR A 16 8.55 -1.23 -4.43
C TYR A 16 8.15 -0.98 -2.99
N TYR A 17 7.57 -1.98 -2.32
CA TYR A 17 7.29 -1.85 -0.88
C TYR A 17 8.60 -1.77 -0.07
N GLN A 18 9.63 -2.56 -0.41
CA GLN A 18 10.92 -2.53 0.29
C GLN A 18 11.70 -1.21 0.10
N LEU A 19 11.44 -0.48 -1.00
CA LEU A 19 12.05 0.82 -1.25
C LEU A 19 11.42 1.97 -0.43
N GLY A 20 10.24 1.75 0.15
CA GLY A 20 9.51 2.80 0.87
C GLY A 20 9.77 2.80 2.38
N ASP A 21 9.43 3.93 3.01
CA ASP A 21 9.37 4.06 4.48
C ASP A 21 7.92 4.08 5.01
N LEU A 22 6.95 4.34 4.13
CA LEU A 22 5.54 4.52 4.45
C LEU A 22 4.67 4.14 3.26
N PHE A 23 3.63 3.33 3.50
CA PHE A 23 2.56 3.14 2.53
C PHE A 23 1.45 4.16 2.76
N VAL A 24 0.98 4.81 1.69
CA VAL A 24 -0.10 5.80 1.77
C VAL A 24 -1.22 5.42 0.81
N SER A 25 -2.44 5.35 1.31
CA SER A 25 -3.64 5.24 0.48
C SER A 25 -4.60 6.39 0.76
N ALA A 26 -4.87 7.17 -0.28
CA ALA A 26 -5.90 8.21 -0.28
C ALA A 26 -7.27 7.67 -0.72
N SER A 27 -7.40 6.36 -0.94
CA SER A 27 -8.68 5.74 -1.28
C SER A 27 -9.64 5.81 -0.10
N THR A 28 -10.91 6.10 -0.39
CA THR A 28 -12.02 6.06 0.57
C THR A 28 -12.86 4.78 0.45
N SER A 29 -12.44 3.85 -0.41
CA SER A 29 -13.11 2.58 -0.62
C SER A 29 -12.09 1.54 -1.03
N GLU A 30 -11.76 0.64 -0.10
CA GLU A 30 -10.91 -0.52 -0.38
C GLU A 30 -11.71 -1.79 -0.06
N THR A 31 -12.10 -2.55 -1.08
CA THR A 31 -13.12 -3.60 -0.90
C THR A 31 -12.60 -4.84 -0.16
N GLN A 32 -11.30 -5.13 -0.31
CA GLN A 32 -10.69 -6.37 0.22
C GLN A 32 -9.50 -6.12 1.14
N GLY A 33 -9.00 -4.87 1.24
CA GLY A 33 -7.86 -4.51 2.10
C GLY A 33 -6.53 -5.19 1.76
N LEU A 34 -6.43 -5.89 0.62
CA LEU A 34 -5.24 -6.67 0.26
C LEU A 34 -3.99 -5.79 0.17
N THR A 35 -4.11 -4.61 -0.40
CA THR A 35 -3.02 -3.63 -0.54
C THR A 35 -2.48 -3.18 0.83
N TYR A 36 -3.35 -3.05 1.83
CA TYR A 36 -2.94 -2.73 3.21
C TYR A 36 -2.17 -3.89 3.83
N ILE A 37 -2.67 -5.11 3.67
CA ILE A 37 -2.03 -6.32 4.19
C ILE A 37 -0.65 -6.52 3.56
N GLU A 38 -0.51 -6.30 2.25
CA GLU A 38 0.77 -6.38 1.54
C GLU A 38 1.81 -5.38 2.08
N ALA A 39 1.39 -4.13 2.28
CA ALA A 39 2.25 -3.09 2.86
C ALA A 39 2.70 -3.45 4.28
N LEU A 40 1.77 -3.85 5.14
CA LEU A 40 2.05 -4.25 6.52
C LEU A 40 2.95 -5.50 6.58
N ALA A 41 2.69 -6.50 5.74
CA ALA A 41 3.53 -7.69 5.63
C ALA A 41 4.95 -7.38 5.13
N SER A 42 5.11 -6.29 4.37
CA SER A 42 6.40 -5.77 3.92
C SER A 42 7.12 -4.92 4.98
N GLY A 43 6.51 -4.74 6.16
CA GLY A 43 7.07 -3.96 7.28
C GLY A 43 6.80 -2.45 7.18
N LEU A 44 5.97 -2.01 6.24
CA LEU A 44 5.64 -0.60 6.10
C LEU A 44 4.49 -0.20 7.01
N PRO A 45 4.62 0.89 7.78
CA PRO A 45 3.45 1.53 8.38
C PRO A 45 2.49 1.99 7.27
N ALA A 46 1.19 1.86 7.51
CA ALA A 46 0.15 2.28 6.57
C ALA A 46 -0.54 3.55 7.08
N LEU A 47 -0.52 4.61 6.26
CA LEU A 47 -1.33 5.81 6.43
C LEU A 47 -2.49 5.75 5.44
N CYS A 48 -3.68 5.47 5.94
CA CYS A 48 -4.90 5.36 5.15
C CYS A 48 -6.04 6.14 5.81
N HIS A 49 -7.06 6.46 5.01
CA HIS A 49 -8.30 6.98 5.55
C HIS A 49 -8.95 5.90 6.44
N ALA A 50 -9.55 6.33 7.56
CA ALA A 50 -10.29 5.42 8.42
C ALA A 50 -11.51 4.87 7.68
N ASP A 51 -11.45 3.58 7.35
CA ASP A 51 -12.51 2.79 6.73
C ASP A 51 -12.78 1.58 7.66
N PRO A 52 -14.01 1.08 7.84
CA PRO A 52 -14.30 -0.13 8.61
C PRO A 52 -13.32 -1.30 8.42
N VAL A 53 -12.72 -1.47 7.24
CA VAL A 53 -11.70 -2.51 6.98
C VAL A 53 -10.34 -2.23 7.66
N SER A 54 -9.98 -0.97 7.89
CA SER A 54 -8.73 -0.56 8.54
C SER A 54 -8.76 -0.55 10.07
N ALA A 55 -9.94 -0.75 10.68
CA ALA A 55 -10.17 -0.66 12.12
C ALA A 55 -9.97 -2.00 12.87
N GLY A 56 -9.16 -2.91 12.32
CA GLY A 56 -8.77 -4.18 12.95
C GLY A 56 -7.57 -4.04 13.86
#